data_AF-A0A6N9SZA1-F1
#
_entry.id   AF-A0A6N9SZA1-F1
#
_cell.length_a   1.000
_cell.length_b   1.000
_cell.length_c   1.000
_cell.angle_alpha   90.00
_cell.angle_beta   90.00
_cell.angle_gamma   90.00
#
_symmetry.space_group_name_H-M   'P 1'
#
loop_
_entity.id
_entity.type
_entity.pdbx_description
1 polymer ?
#
loop_
_entity_poly.entity_id
_entity_poly.type
_entity_poly.pdbx_seq_one_letter_code
_entity_poly.pdbx_strand_id
1 'polypeptide(L)'
;MAHIDNITFDRPADNGARFVDGAILMQLGMRAARGGDGAPDLVAAHMYFNLADRKGVEGAAAHRRDIAADMSKAEIAAALRAARQWLTLH
;
A
#
# COMPACT_ATOMS: atom_id res chain seq x y z
N MET A 1 -37.13 21.19 -15.23
CA MET A 1 -35.71 21.24 -14.79
C MET A 1 -35.56 20.28 -13.62
N ALA A 2 -35.26 19.02 -13.91
CA ALA A 2 -34.95 18.00 -12.90
C ALA A 2 -33.81 17.18 -13.50
N HIS A 3 -32.58 17.66 -13.30
CA HIS A 3 -31.38 16.89 -13.60
C HIS A 3 -31.24 15.86 -12.49
N ILE A 4 -31.78 14.66 -12.72
CA ILE A 4 -31.38 13.49 -11.96
C ILE A 4 -30.08 13.03 -12.61
N ASP A 5 -28.96 13.54 -12.10
CA ASP A 5 -27.63 13.10 -12.50
C ASP A 5 -27.40 11.70 -11.94
N ASN A 6 -27.76 10.70 -12.74
CA ASN A 6 -27.50 9.28 -12.48
C ASN A 6 -26.03 8.93 -12.79
N ILE A 7 -25.09 9.51 -12.04
CA ILE A 7 -23.64 9.22 -12.21
C ILE A 7 -22.97 8.80 -10.90
N THR A 8 -23.73 8.29 -9.91
CA THR A 8 -23.19 7.87 -8.61
C THR A 8 -23.23 6.36 -8.40
N PHE A 9 -23.11 5.58 -9.48
CA PHE A 9 -22.88 4.14 -9.38
C PHE A 9 -21.57 3.71 -10.07
N ASP A 10 -20.52 4.51 -9.93
CA ASP A 10 -19.16 3.96 -9.91
C ASP A 10 -18.77 3.80 -8.43
N ARG A 11 -19.31 2.76 -7.79
CA ARG A 11 -18.77 2.31 -6.50
C ARG A 11 -17.69 1.30 -6.87
N PRO A 12 -16.40 1.69 -6.95
CA PRO A 12 -15.35 0.70 -7.08
C PRO A 12 -15.51 -0.22 -5.87
N ALA A 13 -15.59 -1.53 -6.16
CA ALA A 13 -15.89 -2.58 -5.21
C ALA A 13 -15.35 -2.23 -3.81
N ASP A 14 -16.27 -2.18 -2.83
CA ASP A 14 -15.95 -1.90 -1.44
C ASP A 14 -15.17 -3.08 -0.87
N ASN A 15 -13.93 -3.20 -1.30
CA ASN A 15 -13.02 -4.21 -0.84
C ASN A 15 -12.58 -3.78 0.56
N GLY A 16 -12.63 -4.68 1.53
CA GLY A 16 -12.02 -4.61 2.86
C GLY A 16 -10.68 -3.85 2.97
N ALA A 17 -9.85 -3.77 1.92
CA ALA A 17 -8.63 -2.96 1.85
C ALA A 17 -8.90 -1.47 2.09
N ARG A 18 -10.08 -0.96 1.69
CA ARG A 18 -10.45 0.42 2.00
C ARG A 18 -10.57 0.66 3.49
N PHE A 19 -10.95 -0.35 4.26
CA PHE A 19 -11.22 -0.27 5.69
C PHE A 19 -9.99 -0.59 6.56
N VAL A 20 -8.91 -1.12 5.99
CA VAL A 20 -7.66 -1.28 6.75
C VAL A 20 -7.04 0.09 7.01
N ASP A 21 -6.80 0.36 8.29
CA ASP A 21 -6.20 1.61 8.76
C ASP A 21 -4.76 1.76 8.24
N GLY A 22 -4.40 2.99 7.85
CA GLY A 22 -3.05 3.32 7.40
C GLY A 22 -1.99 3.00 8.46
N ALA A 23 -2.28 3.18 9.75
CA ALA A 23 -1.36 2.87 10.84
C ALA A 23 -1.04 1.37 10.91
N ILE A 24 -2.00 0.50 10.58
CA ILE A 24 -1.78 -0.95 10.50
C ILE A 24 -0.85 -1.27 9.33
N LEU A 25 -1.08 -0.65 8.17
CA LEU A 25 -0.21 -0.81 7.00
C LEU A 25 1.22 -0.35 7.30
N MET A 26 1.39 0.78 8.00
CA MET A 26 2.70 1.24 8.47
C MET A 26 3.39 0.19 9.35
N GLN A 27 2.69 -0.36 10.35
CA GLN A 27 3.26 -1.38 11.23
C GLN A 27 3.65 -2.66 10.47
N LEU A 28 2.84 -3.10 9.50
CA LEU A 28 3.17 -4.24 8.65
C LEU A 28 4.44 -3.98 7.83
N GLY A 29 4.57 -2.78 7.25
CA GLY A 29 5.78 -2.36 6.56
C GLY A 29 7.02 -2.41 7.45
N MET A 30 6.92 -1.88 8.67
CA MET A 30 8.02 -1.89 9.65
C MET A 30 8.42 -3.30 10.08
N ARG A 31 7.46 -4.23 10.23
CA ARG A 31 7.74 -5.64 10.55
C ARG A 31 8.46 -6.34 9.39
N ALA A 32 7.98 -6.14 8.16
CA ALA A 32 8.61 -6.71 6.97
C ALA A 32 10.04 -6.19 6.76
N ALA A 33 10.26 -4.89 6.94
CA ALA A 33 11.58 -4.26 6.82
C ALA A 33 12.57 -4.69 7.91
N ARG A 34 12.09 -5.07 9.09
CA ARG A 34 12.96 -5.57 10.17
C ARG A 34 13.50 -6.97 9.85
N GLY A 35 12.70 -7.80 9.19
CA GLY A 35 12.91 -9.25 9.18
C GLY A 35 12.69 -9.80 10.59
N GLY A 36 11.84 -10.81 10.75
CA GLY A 36 11.66 -11.48 12.04
C GLY A 36 12.88 -12.34 12.37
N ASP A 37 12.68 -13.66 12.40
CA ASP A 37 13.78 -14.64 12.55
C ASP A 37 14.55 -14.88 11.24
N GLY A 38 14.41 -13.98 10.27
CA GLY A 38 14.93 -14.11 8.91
C GLY A 38 15.24 -12.76 8.27
N ALA A 39 15.65 -12.78 7.00
CA ALA A 39 16.02 -11.57 6.27
C ALA A 39 14.81 -10.62 6.05
N PRO A 40 15.04 -9.30 5.97
CA PRO A 40 14.01 -8.34 5.59
C PRO A 40 13.35 -8.66 4.26
N ASP A 41 12.02 -8.55 4.20
CA ASP A 41 11.27 -8.58 2.94
C ASP A 41 10.99 -7.14 2.49
N LEU A 42 11.93 -6.60 1.70
CA LEU A 42 11.86 -5.23 1.21
C LEU A 42 10.71 -5.02 0.22
N VAL A 43 10.31 -6.07 -0.52
CA VAL A 43 9.19 -5.99 -1.47
C VAL A 43 7.87 -5.82 -0.71
N ALA A 44 7.64 -6.63 0.31
CA ALA A 44 6.47 -6.51 1.18
C ALA A 44 6.48 -5.18 1.96
N ALA A 45 7.64 -4.78 2.49
CA ALA A 45 7.78 -3.51 3.19
C ALA A 45 7.39 -2.32 2.30
N HIS A 46 7.95 -2.25 1.09
CA HIS A 46 7.68 -1.18 0.14
C HIS A 46 6.21 -1.16 -0.30
N MET A 47 5.61 -2.33 -0.49
CA MET A 47 4.17 -2.45 -0.77
C MET A 47 3.34 -1.82 0.35
N TYR A 48 3.57 -2.21 1.60
CA TYR A 48 2.80 -1.70 2.73
C TYR A 48 3.00 -0.20 2.96
N PHE A 49 4.24 0.31 2.84
CA PHE A 49 4.48 1.75 2.92
C PHE A 49 3.81 2.51 1.77
N ASN A 50 3.75 1.95 0.56
CA ASN A 50 3.00 2.59 -0.54
C ASN A 50 1.51 2.67 -0.23
N LEU A 51 0.93 1.62 0.37
CA LEU A 51 -0.48 1.63 0.76
C LEU A 51 -0.75 2.61 1.92
N ALA A 52 0.14 2.67 2.91
CA ALA A 52 0.04 3.62 4.03
C ALA A 52 0.19 5.09 3.57
N ASP A 53 1.12 5.36 2.64
CA ASP A 53 1.33 6.66 2.00
C ASP A 53 0.05 7.13 1.28
N ARG A 54 -0.59 6.23 0.52
CA ARG A 54 -1.88 6.49 -0.13
C ARG A 54 -3.04 6.72 0.84
N LYS A 55 -2.89 6.33 2.11
CA LYS A 55 -3.85 6.59 3.19
C LYS A 55 -3.52 7.88 3.97
N GLY A 56 -2.45 8.58 3.62
CA GLY A 56 -2.04 9.83 4.25
C GLY A 56 -1.27 9.63 5.56
N VAL A 57 -0.69 8.46 5.79
CA VAL A 57 0.12 8.22 6.99
C VAL A 57 1.44 8.97 6.87
N GLU A 58 1.69 9.83 7.85
CA GLU A 58 2.94 10.60 7.93
C GLU A 58 4.15 9.66 8.02
N GLY A 59 5.24 10.02 7.33
CA GLY A 59 6.47 9.23 7.30
C GLY A 59 6.44 8.01 6.37
N ALA A 60 5.27 7.55 5.88
CA ALA A 60 5.19 6.37 5.01
C ALA A 60 5.95 6.58 3.68
N ALA A 61 5.82 7.76 3.07
CA ALA A 61 6.59 8.13 1.88
C ALA A 61 8.11 8.16 2.14
N ALA A 62 8.54 8.56 3.34
CA ALA A 62 9.95 8.61 3.70
C ALA A 62 10.50 7.18 3.81
N HIS A 63 9.87 6.33 4.63
CA HIS A 63 10.26 4.92 4.74
C HIS A 63 10.27 4.19 3.39
N ARG A 64 9.29 4.46 2.52
CA ARG A 64 9.24 3.90 1.16
C ARG A 64 10.45 4.29 0.32
N ARG A 65 10.92 5.54 0.43
CA ARG A 65 12.11 6.02 -0.30
C ARG A 65 13.39 5.44 0.28
N ASP A 66 13.48 5.36 1.60
CA ASP A 66 14.67 4.86 2.29
C ASP A 66 14.96 3.42 1.88
N ILE A 67 13.98 2.52 1.97
CA ILE A 67 14.18 1.12 1.60
C ILE A 67 14.33 0.92 0.08
N ALA A 68 13.78 1.83 -0.74
CA ALA A 68 13.91 1.74 -2.19
C ALA A 68 15.36 1.96 -2.66
N ALA A 69 16.22 2.58 -1.83
CA ALA A 69 17.65 2.70 -2.10
C ALA A 69 18.36 1.33 -2.12
N ASP A 70 17.84 0.36 -1.37
CA ASP A 70 18.40 -1.00 -1.25
C ASP A 70 17.70 -2.02 -2.18
N MET A 71 16.76 -1.57 -3.01
CA MET A 71 15.98 -2.42 -3.91
C MET A 71 16.37 -2.22 -5.37
N SER A 72 16.34 -3.30 -6.13
CA SER A 72 16.40 -3.24 -7.58
C SER A 72 15.11 -2.66 -8.18
N LYS A 73 15.21 -2.15 -9.41
CA LYS A 73 14.03 -1.69 -10.17
C LYS A 73 12.97 -2.78 -10.33
N ALA A 74 13.39 -4.04 -10.44
CA ALA A 74 12.48 -5.17 -10.60
C ALA A 74 11.67 -5.42 -9.31
N GLU A 75 12.31 -5.32 -8.15
CA GLU A 75 11.68 -5.45 -6.84
C GLU A 75 10.72 -4.30 -6.55
N ILE A 76 11.10 -3.06 -6.88
CA ILE A 76 10.20 -1.90 -6.77
C ILE A 76 8.96 -2.12 -7.65
N ALA A 77 9.15 -2.57 -8.90
CA ALA A 77 8.03 -2.87 -9.79
C ALA A 77 7.14 -4.00 -9.25
N ALA A 78 7.73 -5.01 -8.61
CA ALA A 78 6.99 -6.09 -7.96
C ALA A 78 6.17 -5.57 -6.76
N ALA A 79 6.76 -4.75 -5.90
CA ALA A 79 6.07 -4.15 -4.75
C ALA A 79 4.87 -3.28 -5.19
N LEU A 80 5.03 -2.48 -6.24
CA LEU A 80 3.95 -1.66 -6.79
C LEU A 80 2.84 -2.50 -7.44
N ARG A 81 3.19 -3.61 -8.10
CA ARG A 81 2.19 -4.58 -8.62
C ARG A 81 1.42 -5.21 -7.46
N ALA A 82 2.12 -5.67 -6.43
CA ALA A 82 1.53 -6.27 -5.25
C ALA A 82 0.58 -5.29 -4.54
N ALA A 83 0.97 -4.01 -4.42
CA ALA A 83 0.10 -2.98 -3.82
C ALA A 83 -1.22 -2.80 -4.58
N ARG A 84 -1.17 -2.83 -5.93
CA ARG A 84 -2.39 -2.77 -6.76
C ARG A 84 -3.26 -4.00 -6.58
N GLN A 85 -2.66 -5.19 -6.55
CA GLN A 85 -3.38 -6.45 -6.33
C GLN A 85 -4.00 -6.50 -4.93
N TRP A 86 -3.31 -5.98 -3.92
CA TRP A 86 -3.79 -5.95 -2.56
C TRP A 86 -5.09 -5.15 -2.45
N LEU A 87 -5.18 -3.98 -3.11
CA LEU A 87 -6.39 -3.15 -3.17
C LEU A 87 -7.57 -3.81 -3.89
N THR A 88 -7.33 -4.78 -4.77
CA THR A 88 -8.38 -5.51 -5.49
C THR A 88 -8.85 -6.77 -4.76
N LEU A 89 -7.99 -7.35 -3.93
CA LEU A 89 -8.24 -8.63 -3.27
C LEU A 89 -8.79 -8.48 -1.86
N HIS A 90 -8.30 -7.47 -1.14
CA HIS A 90 -8.71 -7.20 0.22
C HIS A 90 -9.73 -6.13 0.17
#